data_AF-A0A3S4FVW9-F1
#
_entry.id   AF-A0A3S4FVW9-F1
#
_cell.length_a   1.000
_cell.length_b   1.000
_cell.length_c   1.000
_cell.angle_alpha   90.00
_cell.angle_beta   90.00
_cell.angle_gamma   90.00
#
_symmetry.space_group_name_H-M   'P 1'
#
loop_
_entity.id
_entity.type
_entity.pdbx_description
1 polymer ?
#
loop_
_entity_poly.entity_id
_entity_poly.type
_entity_poly.pdbx_seq_one_letter_code
_entity_poly.pdbx_strand_id
1 'polypeptide(L)'
;MDVIDGSQLHIADAVYAFQLDGKGGVTPIGPQDSITSQQPGWLHLDYAHPASQQWLSETPLLPDSVRDALAGDSTRPRVARQGTAR
;
A
#
# COMPACT_ATOMS: atom_id res chain seq x y z
N MET A 1 5.55 -15.69 2.02
CA MET A 1 5.12 -14.27 2.03
C MET A 1 6.23 -13.54 1.32
N ASP A 2 5.93 -12.94 0.19
CA ASP A 2 6.98 -12.32 -0.65
C ASP A 2 7.45 -11.02 -0.01
N VAL A 3 8.74 -10.75 -0.15
CA VAL A 3 9.35 -9.48 0.28
C VAL A 3 8.97 -8.42 -0.74
N ILE A 4 8.46 -7.28 -0.29
CA ILE A 4 8.19 -6.12 -1.14
C ILE A 4 9.37 -5.16 -1.03
N ASP A 5 9.92 -4.74 -2.16
CA ASP A 5 11.01 -3.78 -2.21
C ASP A 5 10.49 -2.37 -1.91
N GLY A 6 11.19 -1.62 -1.06
CA GLY A 6 10.79 -0.28 -0.62
C GLY A 6 10.63 0.71 -1.78
N SER A 7 11.36 0.53 -2.89
CA SER A 7 11.18 1.34 -4.10
C SER A 7 9.79 1.19 -4.72
N GLN A 8 9.12 0.05 -4.53
CA GLN A 8 7.75 -0.17 -5.00
C GLN A 8 6.71 0.62 -4.20
N LEU A 9 7.08 1.14 -3.03
CA LEU A 9 6.24 1.96 -2.16
C LEU A 9 6.70 3.43 -2.12
N HIS A 10 7.59 3.82 -3.04
CA HIS A 10 8.05 5.19 -3.16
C HIS A 10 7.11 5.99 -4.09
N ILE A 11 6.08 6.61 -3.50
CA ILE A 11 5.14 7.49 -4.20
C ILE A 11 5.40 8.92 -3.78
N ALA A 12 5.71 9.80 -4.75
CA ALA A 12 6.16 11.17 -4.48
C ALA A 12 5.15 12.02 -3.68
N ASP A 13 3.86 11.73 -3.83
CA ASP A 13 2.76 12.46 -3.18
C ASP A 13 2.01 11.63 -2.12
N ALA A 14 2.62 10.52 -1.65
CA ALA A 14 2.08 9.77 -0.52
C ALA A 14 2.00 10.68 0.72
N VAL A 15 0.86 10.62 1.42
CA VAL A 15 0.68 11.33 2.69
C VAL A 15 1.60 10.70 3.74
N TYR A 16 1.63 9.37 3.83
CA TYR A 16 2.54 8.61 4.68
C TYR A 16 3.07 7.35 3.99
N ALA A 17 4.36 7.08 4.16
CA ALA A 17 5.01 5.84 3.75
C ALA A 17 6.02 5.43 4.84
N PHE A 18 5.59 4.53 5.73
CA PHE A 18 6.33 4.17 6.94
C PHE A 18 6.45 2.67 7.13
N GLN A 19 7.56 2.21 7.69
CA GLN A 19 7.73 0.85 8.18
C GLN A 19 7.47 0.81 9.69
N LEU A 20 6.67 -0.15 10.15
CA LEU A 20 6.34 -0.32 11.56
C LEU A 20 7.46 -1.09 12.27
N ASP A 21 7.87 -0.62 13.44
CA ASP A 21 8.99 -1.20 14.20
C ASP A 21 8.59 -2.34 15.17
N GLY A 22 7.28 -2.62 15.28
CA GLY A 22 6.71 -3.61 16.21
C GLY A 22 6.75 -3.23 17.69
N LYS A 23 7.20 -2.01 18.02
CA LYS A 23 7.33 -1.44 19.37
C LYS A 23 6.43 -0.23 19.59
N GLY A 24 5.58 0.09 18.61
CA GLY A 24 4.66 1.22 18.63
C GLY A 24 5.18 2.46 17.90
N GLY A 25 6.34 2.36 17.25
CA GLY A 25 6.95 3.42 16.44
C GLY A 25 6.95 3.13 14.95
N VAL A 26 7.49 4.09 14.20
CA VAL A 26 7.59 4.05 12.73
C VAL A 26 8.89 4.68 12.23
N THR A 27 9.38 4.23 11.08
CA THR A 27 10.48 4.85 10.33
C THR A 27 10.08 5.06 8.86
N PRO A 28 10.49 6.17 8.20
CA PRO A 28 10.21 6.35 6.77
C PRO A 28 10.72 5.18 5.92
N ILE A 29 9.95 4.76 4.92
CA ILE A 29 10.40 3.73 3.97
C ILE A 29 11.37 4.36 2.97
N GLY A 30 12.59 3.84 2.95
CA GLY A 30 13.61 4.10 1.95
C GLY A 30 13.55 3.14 0.75
N PRO A 31 14.17 3.49 -0.38
CA PRO A 31 14.13 2.70 -1.61
C PRO A 31 14.91 1.38 -1.55
N GLN A 32 15.68 1.14 -0.48
CA GLN A 32 16.44 -0.10 -0.28
C GLN A 32 15.88 -0.94 0.87
N ASP A 33 14.77 -0.51 1.48
CA ASP A 33 14.15 -1.23 2.57
C ASP A 33 13.41 -2.45 2.05
N SER A 34 13.32 -3.48 2.89
CA SER A 34 12.59 -4.71 2.60
C SER A 34 11.36 -4.79 3.48
N ILE A 35 10.18 -4.79 2.88
CA ILE A 35 8.92 -4.87 3.59
C ILE A 35 8.51 -6.34 3.73
N THR A 36 8.29 -6.76 4.97
CA THR A 36 8.01 -8.16 5.32
C THR A 36 6.87 -8.23 6.32
N SER A 37 6.37 -9.44 6.60
CA SER A 37 5.38 -9.65 7.66
C SER A 37 5.89 -9.29 9.07
N GLN A 38 7.21 -9.29 9.28
CA GLN A 38 7.83 -8.96 10.58
C GLN A 38 8.10 -7.44 10.69
N GLN A 39 8.26 -6.77 9.55
CA GLN A 39 8.48 -5.33 9.44
C GLN A 39 7.52 -4.78 8.38
N PRO A 40 6.22 -4.67 8.71
CA PRO A 40 5.20 -4.32 7.74
C PRO A 40 5.27 -2.84 7.37
N GLY A 41 4.91 -2.54 6.13
CA GLY A 41 4.76 -1.19 5.62
C GLY A 41 3.35 -0.66 5.86
N TRP A 42 3.24 0.63 6.09
CA TRP A 42 2.00 1.39 6.12
C TRP A 42 2.10 2.50 5.07
N LEU A 43 1.17 2.44 4.11
CA LEU A 43 1.04 3.41 3.04
C LEU A 43 -0.32 4.11 3.19
N HIS A 44 -0.30 5.44 3.26
CA HIS A 44 -1.49 6.27 3.25
C HIS A 44 -1.42 7.23 2.08
N LEU A 45 -2.40 7.13 1.18
CA LEU A 45 -2.47 7.89 -0.06
C LEU A 45 -3.69 8.80 -0.04
N ASP A 46 -3.55 9.96 -0.66
CA ASP A 46 -4.68 10.74 -1.14
C ASP A 46 -4.96 10.32 -2.58
N TYR A 47 -6.09 9.66 -2.82
CA TYR A 47 -6.45 9.19 -4.15
C TYR A 47 -6.75 10.33 -5.13
N ALA A 48 -6.81 11.60 -4.70
CA ALA A 48 -6.93 12.74 -5.60
C ALA A 48 -5.57 13.18 -6.18
N HIS A 49 -4.44 12.73 -5.63
CA HIS A 49 -3.13 13.11 -6.12
C HIS A 49 -2.68 12.28 -7.33
N PRO A 50 -2.02 12.90 -8.34
CA PRO A 50 -1.70 12.20 -9.60
C PRO A 50 -0.79 10.97 -9.45
N ALA A 51 0.28 11.02 -8.66
CA ALA A 51 1.19 9.88 -8.52
C ALA A 51 0.56 8.78 -7.66
N SER A 52 -0.26 9.13 -6.68
CA SER A 52 -1.07 8.19 -5.91
C SER A 52 -2.09 7.45 -6.79
N GLN A 53 -2.80 8.15 -7.69
CA GLN A 53 -3.70 7.51 -8.66
C GLN A 53 -2.96 6.58 -9.61
N GLN A 54 -1.83 7.04 -10.16
CA GLN A 54 -1.02 6.24 -11.06
C GLN A 54 -0.52 4.96 -10.37
N TRP A 55 -0.05 5.06 -9.13
CA TRP A 55 0.39 3.89 -8.40
C TRP A 55 -0.76 2.91 -8.13
N LEU A 56 -1.94 3.40 -7.75
CA LEU A 56 -3.14 2.57 -7.54
C LEU A 56 -3.58 1.84 -8.81
N SER A 57 -3.40 2.45 -9.99
CA SER A 57 -3.79 1.84 -11.27
C SER A 57 -2.74 0.87 -11.84
N GLU A 58 -1.44 1.10 -11.59
CA GLU A 58 -0.35 0.38 -12.25
C GLU A 58 0.35 -0.65 -11.36
N THR A 59 0.27 -0.53 -10.03
CA THR A 59 1.05 -1.40 -9.12
C THR A 59 0.67 -2.88 -9.28
N PRO A 60 1.65 -3.80 -9.36
CA PRO A 60 1.38 -5.23 -9.37
C PRO A 60 1.03 -5.77 -7.98
N LEU A 61 1.17 -4.95 -6.93
CA LEU A 61 0.94 -5.35 -5.53
C LEU A 61 -0.56 -5.47 -5.18
N LEU A 62 -1.44 -4.93 -6.02
CA LEU A 62 -2.88 -4.94 -5.82
C LEU A 62 -3.57 -5.74 -6.94
N PRO A 63 -4.52 -6.63 -6.60
CA PRO A 63 -5.38 -7.26 -7.60
C PRO A 63 -6.21 -6.22 -8.36
N ASP A 64 -6.47 -6.44 -9.65
CA ASP A 64 -7.29 -5.53 -10.46
C ASP A 64 -8.71 -5.35 -9.88
N SER A 65 -9.25 -6.39 -9.25
CA SER A 65 -10.58 -6.40 -8.63
C SER A 65 -10.77 -5.39 -7.49
N VAL A 66 -9.69 -4.83 -6.93
CA VAL A 66 -9.76 -3.87 -5.82
C VAL A 66 -9.38 -2.44 -6.22
N ARG A 67 -8.91 -2.20 -7.44
CA ARG A 67 -8.42 -0.87 -7.87
C ARG A 67 -9.52 0.19 -7.83
N ASP A 68 -10.66 -0.08 -8.46
CA ASP A 68 -11.81 0.85 -8.49
C ASP A 68 -12.31 1.19 -7.08
N ALA A 69 -12.24 0.23 -6.15
CA ALA A 69 -12.65 0.43 -4.77
C ALA A 69 -11.73 1.38 -3.99
N LEU A 70 -10.45 1.44 -4.36
CA LEU A 70 -9.44 2.30 -3.74
C LEU A 70 -9.36 3.68 -4.42
N ALA A 71 -9.88 3.82 -5.65
CA ALA A 71 -9.86 5.05 -6.43
C ALA A 71 -10.95 6.09 -6.04
N GLY A 72 -11.71 5.85 -4.97
CA GLY A 72 -12.72 6.78 -4.45
C GLY A 72 -14.16 6.52 -4.92
N ASP A 73 -14.39 5.55 -5.81
CA ASP A 73 -15.73 5.22 -6.31
C ASP A 73 -16.59 4.42 -5.31
N SER A 74 -16.01 3.99 -4.19
CA SER A 74 -16.71 3.23 -3.14
C SER A 74 -17.00 4.08 -1.91
N THR A 75 -18.27 4.36 -1.65
CA THR A 75 -18.72 5.19 -0.51
C THR A 75 -19.34 4.39 0.64
N ARG A 76 -19.50 3.07 0.48
CA ARG A 76 -20.13 2.21 1.50
C ARG A 76 -19.10 1.34 2.22
N PRO A 77 -19.17 1.23 3.56
CA PRO A 77 -18.36 0.27 4.30
C PRO A 77 -18.57 -1.16 3.77
N ARG A 78 -17.47 -1.84 3.44
CA ARG A 78 -17.49 -3.20 2.89
C ARG A 78 -16.24 -3.96 3.32
N VAL A 79 -16.37 -5.28 3.41
CA VAL A 79 -15.24 -6.20 3.53
C VAL A 79 -15.33 -7.21 2.40
N ALA A 80 -14.22 -7.42 1.69
CA ALA A 80 -14.10 -8.43 0.65
C ALA A 80 -12.86 -9.25 0.92
N ARG A 81 -12.95 -10.58 0.79
CA ARG A 81 -11.80 -11.47 0.86
C ARG A 81 -11.29 -11.72 -0.55
N GLN A 82 -10.00 -11.51 -0.78
CA GLN A 82 -9.30 -11.87 -2.01
C GLN A 82 -8.42 -13.09 -1.73
N GLY A 83 -8.39 -14.05 -2.66
CA GLY A 83 -7.67 -15.32 -2.51
C GLY A 83 -8.54 -16.47 -1.99
N THR A 84 -7.98 -17.68 -1.97
CA THR A 84 -8.63 -18.89 -1.44
C THR A 84 -8.39 -19.00 0.06
N ALA A 85 -9.42 -19.40 0.81
CA ALA A 85 -9.24 -19.83 2.19
C ALA A 85 -8.27 -21.02 2.20
N ARG A 86 -7.15 -20.88 2.91
CA ARG A 86 -6.38 -22.01 3.41
C ARG A 86 -6.67 -22.14 4.90
#